data_AF-A0A928JNZ4-F1
#
_entry.id   AF-A0A928JNZ4-F1
#
_cell.length_a   1.000
_cell.length_b   1.000
_cell.length_c   1.000
_cell.angle_alpha   90.00
_cell.angle_beta   90.00
_cell.angle_gamma   90.00
#
_symmetry.space_group_name_H-M   'P 1'
#
loop_
_entity.id
_entity.type
_entity.pdbx_description
1 polymer ?
#
loop_
_entity_poly.entity_id
_entity_poly.type
_entity_poly.pdbx_seq_one_letter_code
_entity_poly.pdbx_strand_id
1 'polypeptide(L)'
;MKKALNNGQETRRVKLPTTRFNEKHGIAGPELFWLFFFGSLLGVLMEGVYCKFVHGAWETHVVSIWGPFCILYGIGAVTFYVGNVVWEDKKKWQKFLLFGFLGSGLEVICGAILEFGLGMYAWDYSEQFMNFRGYVSLSMTAAWGAIGLLFSFAIPRIDAAYGFMQTHAWHMAYVILAIFLTIDLAFTALCLVRWAGRKYDIPAANRIEQFIDERYDDDFMQNRFIEWHPIEWKR
;
A
#
# COMPACT_ATOMS: atom_id res chain seq x y z
N MET A 1 -56.24 -31.04 5.90
CA MET A 1 -55.94 -30.00 6.90
C MET A 1 -55.14 -30.66 8.02
N LYS A 2 -54.01 -30.15 8.52
CA LYS A 2 -53.33 -28.85 8.35
C LYS A 2 -51.98 -29.03 7.63
N LYS A 3 -51.79 -28.33 6.52
CA LYS A 3 -50.50 -28.24 5.80
C LYS A 3 -50.08 -26.77 5.84
N ALA A 4 -49.44 -26.36 6.93
CA ALA A 4 -49.06 -24.97 7.15
C ALA A 4 -47.93 -24.86 8.18
N LEU A 5 -46.94 -24.02 7.87
CA LEU A 5 -46.08 -23.32 8.83
C LEU A 5 -45.18 -24.19 9.71
N ASN A 6 -44.11 -24.69 9.10
CA ASN A 6 -42.80 -24.27 9.61
C ASN A 6 -41.85 -24.00 8.44
N ASN A 7 -42.00 -22.80 7.87
CA ASN A 7 -40.99 -22.19 6.99
C ASN A 7 -39.78 -21.82 7.83
N GLY A 8 -39.00 -22.82 8.24
CA GLY A 8 -37.61 -22.61 8.59
C GLY A 8 -36.90 -22.18 7.32
N GLN A 9 -36.83 -20.87 7.08
CA GLN A 9 -35.92 -20.32 6.09
C GLN A 9 -34.51 -20.69 6.54
N GLU A 10 -33.98 -21.82 6.04
CA GLU A 10 -32.56 -21.91 5.79
C GLU A 10 -32.22 -20.73 4.89
N THR A 11 -31.81 -19.62 5.52
CA THR A 11 -31.13 -18.54 4.83
C THR A 11 -30.05 -19.23 4.02
N ARG A 12 -30.21 -19.19 2.69
CA ARG A 12 -29.29 -19.75 1.72
C ARG A 12 -28.00 -18.95 1.82
N ARG A 13 -27.23 -19.21 2.89
CA ARG A 13 -25.86 -18.73 3.04
C ARG A 13 -25.17 -19.27 1.81
N VAL A 14 -24.95 -18.40 0.84
CA VAL A 14 -23.92 -18.62 -0.16
C VAL A 14 -22.69 -18.92 0.68
N LYS A 15 -22.23 -20.18 0.65
CA LYS A 15 -20.91 -20.52 1.16
C LYS A 15 -19.92 -19.89 0.19
N LEU A 16 -19.74 -18.57 0.36
CA LEU A 16 -18.47 -17.92 0.10
C LEU A 16 -17.41 -18.80 0.77
N PRO A 17 -16.30 -19.12 0.11
CA PRO A 17 -15.31 -20.07 0.61
C PRO A 17 -14.86 -19.64 2.01
N THR A 18 -15.27 -20.41 3.03
CA THR A 18 -15.34 -19.96 4.41
C THR A 18 -14.08 -20.34 5.16
N THR A 19 -13.48 -19.36 5.84
CA THR A 19 -12.15 -19.46 6.45
C THR A 19 -12.16 -20.02 7.87
N ARG A 20 -11.11 -20.80 8.17
CA ARG A 20 -10.49 -20.98 9.49
C ARG A 20 -9.01 -20.56 9.47
N PHE A 21 -8.47 -20.19 8.29
CA PHE A 21 -7.21 -19.46 8.08
C PHE A 21 -6.91 -18.95 6.64
N ASN A 22 -7.20 -19.60 5.49
CA ASN A 22 -8.44 -20.28 5.08
C ASN A 22 -8.72 -21.67 5.69
N GLU A 23 -7.71 -22.48 6.06
CA GLU A 23 -7.87 -23.44 7.18
C GLU A 23 -6.58 -23.75 7.94
N LYS A 24 -5.40 -23.49 7.35
CA LYS A 24 -4.15 -23.29 8.12
C LYS A 24 -3.14 -22.27 7.58
N HIS A 25 -2.99 -22.12 6.25
CA HIS A 25 -2.07 -21.13 5.63
C HIS A 25 -2.52 -20.59 4.25
N GLY A 26 -3.78 -20.78 3.85
CA GLY A 26 -4.26 -20.45 2.50
C GLY A 26 -4.69 -18.99 2.36
N ILE A 27 -3.95 -18.20 1.58
CA ILE A 27 -4.24 -16.80 1.29
C ILE A 27 -5.44 -16.68 0.34
N ALA A 28 -6.48 -15.96 0.76
CA ALA A 28 -7.58 -15.56 -0.12
C ALA A 28 -7.42 -14.08 -0.54
N GLY A 29 -7.72 -13.81 -1.81
CA GLY A 29 -7.53 -12.50 -2.44
C GLY A 29 -8.27 -11.33 -1.78
N PRO A 30 -9.56 -11.48 -1.38
CA PRO A 30 -10.30 -10.39 -0.74
C PRO A 30 -9.70 -9.91 0.58
N GLU A 31 -9.19 -10.80 1.42
CA GLU A 31 -8.62 -10.47 2.73
C GLU A 31 -7.33 -9.66 2.58
N LEU A 32 -6.41 -10.09 1.70
CA LEU A 32 -5.23 -9.29 1.38
C LEU A 32 -5.57 -7.99 0.65
N PHE A 33 -6.63 -7.97 -0.18
CA PHE A 33 -7.10 -6.72 -0.77
C PHE A 33 -7.57 -5.75 0.32
N TRP A 34 -8.36 -6.18 1.30
CA TRP A 34 -8.80 -5.31 2.39
C TRP A 34 -7.62 -4.84 3.24
N LEU A 35 -6.64 -5.69 3.49
CA LEU A 35 -5.40 -5.31 4.17
C LEU A 35 -4.61 -4.27 3.38
N PHE A 36 -4.46 -4.48 2.07
CA PHE A 36 -3.79 -3.57 1.16
C PHE A 36 -4.52 -2.22 1.07
N PHE A 37 -5.84 -2.24 0.93
CA PHE A 37 -6.70 -1.07 0.80
C PHE A 37 -6.70 -0.22 2.08
N PHE A 38 -7.01 -0.84 3.22
CA PHE A 38 -7.00 -0.14 4.51
C PHE A 38 -5.58 0.21 4.96
N GLY A 39 -4.57 -0.62 4.69
CA GLY A 39 -3.17 -0.31 4.95
C GLY A 39 -2.68 0.89 4.14
N SER A 40 -3.06 0.97 2.86
CA SER A 40 -2.77 2.11 1.99
C SER A 40 -3.38 3.40 2.55
N LEU A 41 -4.65 3.38 2.98
CA LEU A 41 -5.35 4.55 3.51
C LEU A 41 -4.86 4.95 4.91
N LEU A 42 -4.73 3.98 5.82
CA LEU A 42 -4.32 4.22 7.21
C LEU A 42 -2.87 4.71 7.30
N GLY A 43 -1.98 4.25 6.40
CA GLY A 43 -0.62 4.77 6.32
C GLY A 43 -0.61 6.28 6.05
N VAL A 44 -1.32 6.75 5.01
CA VAL A 44 -1.43 8.19 4.69
C VAL A 44 -2.02 8.99 5.85
N LEU A 45 -3.03 8.44 6.54
CA LEU A 45 -3.64 9.09 7.70
C LEU A 45 -2.68 9.15 8.91
N MET A 46 -1.95 8.07 9.20
CA MET A 46 -0.99 8.03 10.30
C MET A 46 0.18 8.98 10.07
N GLU A 47 0.67 9.05 8.83
CA GLU A 47 1.75 9.93 8.44
C GLU A 47 1.33 11.40 8.41
N GLY A 48 0.17 11.73 7.82
CA GLY A 48 -0.37 13.10 7.88
C GLY A 48 -0.61 13.58 9.32
N VAL A 49 -1.00 12.68 10.23
CA VAL A 49 -1.07 12.97 11.68
C VAL A 49 0.32 13.20 12.26
N TYR A 50 1.32 12.38 11.92
CA TYR A 50 2.71 12.54 12.35
C TYR A 50 3.29 13.89 11.87
N CYS A 51 3.19 14.20 10.57
CA CYS A 51 3.65 15.46 10.00
C CYS A 51 2.95 16.66 10.65
N LYS A 52 1.65 16.55 10.96
CA LYS A 52 0.93 17.61 11.69
C LYS A 52 1.44 17.83 13.11
N PHE A 53 1.91 16.80 13.80
CA PHE A 53 2.51 16.96 15.13
C PHE A 53 3.97 17.40 15.10
N VAL A 54 4.76 17.01 14.10
CA VAL A 54 6.21 17.28 14.03
C VAL A 54 6.54 18.53 13.24
N HIS A 55 5.91 18.73 12.08
CA HIS A 55 6.14 19.85 11.16
C HIS A 55 5.06 20.96 11.31
N GLY A 56 3.98 20.69 12.05
CA GLY A 56 2.88 21.65 12.29
C GLY A 56 1.90 21.80 11.12
N ALA A 57 2.18 21.17 9.98
CA ALA A 57 1.36 21.18 8.77
C ALA A 57 0.82 19.77 8.46
N TRP A 58 -0.35 19.68 7.84
CA TRP A 58 -0.86 18.39 7.34
C TRP A 58 -0.27 18.12 5.96
N GLU A 59 0.45 17.02 5.84
CA GLU A 59 1.03 16.54 4.58
C GLU A 59 0.32 15.26 4.13
N THR A 60 0.27 15.00 2.83
CA THR A 60 -0.54 13.93 2.24
C THR A 60 0.29 13.12 1.25
N HIS A 61 0.89 12.07 1.79
CA HIS A 61 1.83 11.19 1.12
C HIS A 61 1.06 10.10 0.37
N VAL A 62 0.89 10.28 -0.93
CA VAL A 62 0.05 9.43 -1.78
C VAL A 62 0.81 9.01 -3.03
N VAL A 63 0.39 7.91 -3.65
CA VAL A 63 0.96 7.37 -4.89
C VAL A 63 -0.15 7.08 -5.92
N SER A 64 -1.35 7.65 -5.71
CA SER A 64 -2.51 7.54 -6.61
C SER A 64 -3.09 8.92 -6.94
N ILE A 65 -3.57 9.12 -8.17
CA ILE A 65 -4.08 10.40 -8.65
C ILE A 65 -5.44 10.72 -8.01
N TRP A 66 -6.43 9.82 -8.05
CA TRP A 66 -7.80 10.13 -7.61
C TRP A 66 -8.06 9.78 -6.14
N GLY A 67 -7.51 8.67 -5.63
CA GLY A 67 -7.71 8.24 -4.25
C GLY A 67 -6.61 8.69 -3.27
N PRO A 68 -6.88 8.76 -1.96
CA PRO A 68 -5.87 9.00 -0.93
C PRO A 68 -5.12 7.71 -0.55
N PHE A 69 -4.47 7.06 -1.52
CA PHE A 69 -3.79 5.78 -1.32
C PHE A 69 -2.28 5.92 -1.52
N CYS A 70 -1.50 5.34 -0.61
CA CYS A 70 -0.09 5.05 -0.83
C CYS A 70 0.10 3.53 -0.95
N ILE A 71 0.41 3.06 -2.16
CA ILE A 71 0.55 1.62 -2.45
C ILE A 71 1.69 0.97 -1.65
N LEU A 72 2.72 1.73 -1.28
CA LEU A 72 3.84 1.26 -0.47
C LEU A 72 3.35 0.85 0.93
N TYR A 73 2.42 1.59 1.54
CA TYR A 73 1.87 1.27 2.85
C TYR A 73 0.94 0.06 2.81
N GLY A 74 0.14 -0.07 1.74
CA GLY A 74 -0.65 -1.27 1.49
C GLY A 74 0.22 -2.51 1.30
N ILE A 75 1.25 -2.44 0.46
CA ILE A 75 2.20 -3.54 0.23
C ILE A 75 2.96 -3.87 1.50
N GLY A 76 3.40 -2.86 2.27
CA GLY A 76 4.06 -3.04 3.56
C GLY A 76 3.19 -3.81 4.57
N ALA A 77 1.91 -3.42 4.72
CA ALA A 77 0.97 -4.11 5.59
C ALA A 77 0.76 -5.59 5.18
N VAL A 78 0.59 -5.86 3.87
CA VAL A 78 0.48 -7.23 3.35
C VAL A 78 1.76 -8.02 3.58
N THR A 79 2.93 -7.43 3.29
CA THR A 79 4.24 -8.06 3.46
C THR A 79 4.53 -8.40 4.92
N PHE A 80 4.23 -7.51 5.87
CA PHE A 80 4.39 -7.80 7.30
C PHE A 80 3.39 -8.83 7.81
N TYR A 81 2.14 -8.83 7.32
CA TYR A 81 1.16 -9.85 7.66
C TYR A 81 1.61 -11.23 7.17
N VAL A 82 1.94 -11.38 5.88
CA VAL A 82 2.42 -12.63 5.28
C VAL A 82 3.73 -13.07 5.94
N GLY A 83 4.67 -12.15 6.18
CA GLY A 83 5.91 -12.42 6.90
C GLY A 83 5.68 -12.98 8.31
N ASN A 84 4.75 -12.39 9.08
CA ASN A 84 4.41 -12.92 10.40
C ASN A 84 3.77 -14.30 10.32
N VAL A 85 2.86 -14.54 9.38
CA VAL A 85 2.18 -15.83 9.18
C VAL A 85 3.20 -16.93 8.84
N VAL A 86 4.15 -16.65 7.96
CA VAL A 86 5.18 -17.62 7.54
C VAL A 86 6.18 -17.89 8.67
N TRP A 87 6.41 -16.94 9.57
CA TRP A 87 7.34 -17.04 10.72
C TRP A 87 6.63 -17.01 12.08
N GLU A 88 5.41 -17.54 12.20
CA GLU A 88 4.57 -17.38 13.38
C GLU A 88 5.27 -17.84 14.68
N ASP A 89 5.89 -19.03 14.66
CA ASP A 89 6.60 -19.66 15.77
C ASP A 89 7.96 -19.01 16.14
N LYS A 90 8.42 -18.00 15.41
CA LYS A 90 9.76 -17.42 15.60
C LYS A 90 9.80 -16.46 16.80
N LYS A 91 10.96 -16.41 17.47
CA LYS A 91 11.19 -15.51 18.61
C LYS A 91 11.10 -14.04 18.18
N LYS A 92 10.71 -13.15 19.10
CA LYS A 92 10.52 -11.71 18.82
C LYS A 92 11.72 -11.06 18.10
N TRP A 93 12.96 -11.40 18.48
CA TRP A 93 14.17 -10.89 17.82
C TRP A 93 14.33 -11.38 16.37
N GLN A 94 13.88 -12.60 16.05
CA GLN A 94 13.88 -13.15 14.69
C GLN A 94 12.82 -12.44 13.84
N LYS A 95 11.64 -12.17 14.41
CA LYS A 95 10.59 -11.37 13.76
C LYS A 95 11.05 -9.93 13.51
N PHE A 96 11.72 -9.29 14.47
CA PHE A 96 12.35 -7.98 14.28
C PHE A 96 13.30 -7.95 13.08
N LEU A 97 14.22 -8.92 12.99
CA LEU A 97 15.12 -9.02 11.84
C LEU A 97 14.37 -9.27 10.52
N LEU A 98 13.38 -10.16 10.52
CA LEU A 98 12.55 -10.44 9.35
C LEU A 98 11.86 -9.16 8.84
N PHE A 99 11.17 -8.43 9.71
CA PHE A 99 10.47 -7.20 9.32
C PHE A 99 11.43 -6.10 8.89
N GLY A 100 12.61 -6.01 9.51
CA GLY A 100 13.68 -5.13 9.06
C GLY A 100 14.08 -5.43 7.61
N PHE A 101 14.39 -6.68 7.29
CA PHE A 101 14.74 -7.08 5.91
C PHE A 101 13.58 -6.93 4.93
N LEU A 102 12.34 -7.21 5.34
CA LEU A 102 11.17 -7.05 4.48
C LEU A 102 10.87 -5.59 4.15
N GLY A 103 10.88 -4.70 5.15
CA GLY A 103 10.67 -3.25 4.94
C GLY A 103 11.80 -2.64 4.10
N SER A 104 13.05 -2.97 4.43
CA SER A 104 14.23 -2.54 3.67
C SER A 104 14.22 -3.05 2.22
N GLY A 105 13.75 -4.28 2.00
CA GLY A 105 13.58 -4.83 0.65
C GLY A 105 12.54 -4.05 -0.16
N LEU A 106 11.43 -3.65 0.45
CA LEU A 106 10.42 -2.80 -0.19
C LEU A 106 10.96 -1.40 -0.51
N GLU A 107 11.66 -0.75 0.43
CA GLU A 107 12.30 0.55 0.17
C GLU A 107 13.33 0.47 -0.96
N VAL A 108 14.18 -0.58 -1.00
CA VAL A 108 15.15 -0.75 -2.10
C VAL A 108 14.46 -0.98 -3.44
N ILE A 109 13.38 -1.77 -3.49
CA ILE A 109 12.63 -2.01 -4.73
C ILE A 109 11.94 -0.73 -5.20
N CYS A 110 11.22 -0.02 -4.31
CA CYS A 110 10.49 1.18 -4.68
C CYS A 110 11.44 2.35 -5.00
N GLY A 111 12.49 2.56 -4.22
CA GLY A 111 13.54 3.54 -4.53
C GLY A 111 14.21 3.29 -5.88
N ALA A 112 14.50 2.02 -6.21
CA ALA A 112 15.02 1.66 -7.53
C ALA A 112 14.02 1.88 -8.68
N ILE A 113 12.72 1.65 -8.46
CA ILE A 113 11.68 1.95 -9.45
C ILE A 113 11.56 3.45 -9.69
N LEU A 114 11.65 4.29 -8.64
CA LEU A 114 11.64 5.75 -8.79
C LEU A 114 12.90 6.24 -9.52
N GLU A 115 14.08 5.81 -9.07
CA GLU A 115 15.36 6.30 -9.60
C GLU A 115 15.56 5.88 -11.07
N PHE A 116 15.38 4.58 -11.39
CA PHE A 116 15.61 4.07 -12.74
C PHE A 116 14.40 4.15 -13.68
N GLY A 117 13.18 4.14 -13.15
CA GLY A 117 11.95 4.17 -13.95
C GLY A 117 11.45 5.58 -14.26
N LEU A 118 11.68 6.53 -13.33
CA LEU A 118 11.10 7.88 -13.42
C LEU A 118 12.13 9.02 -13.29
N GLY A 119 13.41 8.72 -12.98
CA GLY A 119 14.42 9.76 -12.73
C GLY A 119 14.08 10.61 -11.50
N MET A 120 13.52 9.99 -10.46
CA MET A 120 13.06 10.67 -9.25
C MET A 120 13.45 9.91 -7.98
N TYR A 121 13.37 10.59 -6.84
CA TYR A 121 13.37 9.98 -5.51
C TYR A 121 12.25 10.60 -4.68
N ALA A 122 11.72 9.84 -3.71
CA ALA A 122 10.74 10.34 -2.74
C ALA A 122 11.30 10.39 -1.30
N TRP A 123 12.43 9.72 -1.05
CA TRP A 123 13.18 9.81 0.19
C TRP A 123 14.67 9.61 -0.12
N ASP A 124 15.53 10.13 0.74
CA ASP A 124 16.97 9.91 0.66
C ASP A 124 17.58 9.75 2.05
N TYR A 125 18.27 8.63 2.25
CA TYR A 125 19.01 8.29 3.46
C TYR A 125 20.54 8.26 3.22
N SER A 126 21.03 8.89 2.16
CA SER A 126 22.45 9.06 1.80
C SER A 126 23.34 9.49 2.98
N GLU A 127 22.85 10.41 3.81
CA GLU A 127 23.54 10.93 5.00
C GLU A 127 23.49 10.00 6.23
N GLN A 128 22.77 8.86 6.14
CA GLN A 128 22.62 7.94 7.28
C GLN A 128 23.70 6.84 7.27
N PHE A 129 24.09 6.40 8.47
CA PHE A 129 25.09 5.35 8.66
C PHE A 129 24.64 4.01 8.07
N MET A 130 25.55 3.36 7.34
CA MET A 130 25.31 2.12 6.59
C MET A 130 24.08 2.21 5.66
N ASN A 131 23.99 3.29 4.88
CA ASN A 131 23.01 3.38 3.81
C ASN A 131 23.38 2.58 2.56
N PHE A 132 22.37 2.26 1.76
CA PHE A 132 22.50 1.63 0.46
C PHE A 132 21.85 2.52 -0.61
N ARG A 133 22.67 3.25 -1.37
CA ARG A 133 22.26 4.20 -2.44
C ARG A 133 21.24 5.25 -1.99
N GLY A 134 21.19 5.56 -0.69
CA GLY A 134 20.15 6.38 -0.10
C GLY A 134 18.74 5.76 -0.02
N TYR A 135 18.52 4.56 -0.58
CA TYR A 135 17.19 3.92 -0.55
C TYR A 135 16.80 3.40 0.83
N VAL A 136 17.76 2.91 1.61
CA VAL A 136 17.57 2.40 2.97
C VAL A 136 18.85 2.58 3.78
N SER A 137 18.75 2.61 5.10
CA SER A 137 19.86 2.68 6.06
C SER A 137 19.74 1.64 7.17
N LEU A 138 20.77 1.51 8.02
CA LEU A 138 20.69 0.64 9.20
C LEU A 138 19.63 1.13 10.21
N SER A 139 19.51 2.45 10.39
CA SER A 139 18.47 3.06 11.24
C SER A 139 17.07 2.77 10.72
N MET A 140 16.85 2.89 9.41
CA MET A 140 15.55 2.55 8.79
C MET A 140 15.27 1.05 8.83
N THR A 141 16.27 0.20 8.55
CA THR A 141 16.15 -1.27 8.74
C THR A 141 15.69 -1.61 10.18
N ALA A 142 16.26 -0.94 11.18
CA ALA A 142 15.86 -1.14 12.58
C ALA A 142 14.46 -0.59 12.89
N ALA A 143 14.08 0.55 12.29
CA ALA A 143 12.74 1.12 12.41
C ALA A 143 11.68 0.19 11.81
N TRP A 144 11.89 -0.37 10.60
CA TRP A 144 11.01 -1.37 10.01
C TRP A 144 10.92 -2.64 10.84
N GLY A 145 12.03 -3.08 11.45
CA GLY A 145 12.04 -4.18 12.42
C GLY A 145 11.13 -3.93 13.62
N ALA A 146 11.14 -2.70 14.16
CA ALA A 146 10.29 -2.30 15.28
C ALA A 146 8.81 -2.15 14.85
N ILE A 147 8.54 -1.46 13.74
CA ILE A 147 7.19 -1.23 13.20
C ILE A 147 6.51 -2.55 12.87
N GLY A 148 7.18 -3.46 12.15
CA GLY A 148 6.63 -4.78 11.84
C GLY A 148 6.42 -5.64 13.09
N LEU A 149 7.31 -5.54 14.10
CA LEU A 149 7.11 -6.24 15.37
C LEU A 149 5.88 -5.70 16.13
N LEU A 150 5.66 -4.38 16.13
CA LEU A 150 4.44 -3.77 16.68
C LEU A 150 3.20 -4.20 15.90
N PHE A 151 3.27 -4.19 14.57
CA PHE A 151 2.22 -4.67 13.67
C PHE A 151 1.85 -6.14 13.95
N SER A 152 2.82 -7.00 14.30
CA SER A 152 2.55 -8.40 14.65
C SER A 152 1.60 -8.58 15.86
N PHE A 153 1.51 -7.58 16.76
CA PHE A 153 0.53 -7.59 17.86
C PHE A 153 -0.88 -7.13 17.44
N ALA A 154 -1.00 -6.49 16.27
CA ALA A 154 -2.29 -6.13 15.68
C ALA A 154 -2.92 -7.28 14.89
N ILE A 155 -2.13 -8.23 14.37
CA ILE A 155 -2.59 -9.33 13.50
C ILE A 155 -3.79 -10.10 14.08
N PRO A 156 -3.83 -10.54 15.36
CA PRO A 156 -5.01 -11.22 15.90
C PRO A 156 -6.30 -10.39 15.87
N ARG A 157 -6.21 -9.06 15.85
CA ARG A 157 -7.37 -8.16 15.67
C ARG A 157 -7.75 -7.99 14.20
N ILE A 158 -6.76 -8.01 13.30
CA ILE A 158 -6.96 -8.02 11.84
C ILE A 158 -7.68 -9.31 11.43
N ASP A 159 -7.24 -10.46 11.96
CA ASP A 159 -7.87 -11.78 11.73
C ASP A 159 -9.33 -11.80 12.22
N ALA A 160 -9.57 -11.27 13.42
CA ALA A 160 -10.92 -11.09 13.94
C ALA A 160 -11.76 -10.15 13.06
N ALA A 161 -11.17 -9.09 12.49
CA ALA A 161 -11.85 -8.17 11.58
C ALA A 161 -12.31 -8.88 10.29
N TYR A 162 -11.50 -9.77 9.71
CA TYR A 162 -11.91 -10.56 8.53
C TYR A 162 -13.12 -11.46 8.80
N GLY A 163 -13.29 -11.95 10.04
CA GLY A 163 -14.48 -12.69 10.45
C GLY A 163 -15.80 -11.94 10.22
N PHE A 164 -15.80 -10.61 10.32
CA PHE A 164 -16.97 -9.77 10.04
C PHE A 164 -17.12 -9.40 8.55
N MET A 165 -16.06 -9.54 7.75
CA MET A 165 -16.02 -9.15 6.33
C MET A 165 -16.48 -10.25 5.35
N GLN A 166 -17.15 -11.30 5.85
CA GLN A 166 -17.56 -12.48 5.07
C GLN A 166 -18.95 -12.37 4.40
N THR A 167 -19.53 -11.17 4.30
CA THR A 167 -20.87 -10.99 3.71
C THR A 167 -20.80 -10.70 2.20
N HIS A 168 -21.90 -10.95 1.49
CA HIS A 168 -22.01 -10.63 0.05
C HIS A 168 -21.77 -9.14 -0.24
N ALA A 169 -22.14 -8.24 0.68
CA ALA A 169 -21.90 -6.80 0.54
C ALA A 169 -20.39 -6.48 0.54
N TRP A 170 -19.62 -7.10 1.44
CA TRP A 170 -18.16 -6.98 1.45
C TRP A 170 -17.52 -7.55 0.19
N HIS A 171 -18.03 -8.67 -0.35
CA HIS A 171 -17.53 -9.22 -1.62
C HIS A 171 -17.81 -8.28 -2.82
N MET A 172 -19.00 -7.68 -2.90
CA MET A 172 -19.31 -6.68 -3.93
C MET A 172 -18.44 -5.43 -3.80
N ALA A 173 -18.25 -4.93 -2.57
CA ALA A 173 -17.40 -3.78 -2.29
C ALA A 173 -15.93 -4.06 -2.68
N TYR A 174 -15.42 -5.26 -2.39
CA TYR A 174 -14.11 -5.74 -2.85
C TYR A 174 -13.99 -5.64 -4.38
N VAL A 175 -14.93 -6.20 -5.15
CA VAL A 175 -14.87 -6.18 -6.62
C VAL A 175 -14.89 -4.75 -7.16
N ILE A 176 -15.80 -3.90 -6.65
CA ILE A 176 -15.94 -2.51 -7.11
C ILE A 176 -14.68 -1.69 -6.80
N LEU A 177 -14.16 -1.77 -5.58
CA LEU A 177 -12.97 -1.03 -5.16
C LEU A 177 -11.70 -1.57 -5.82
N ALA A 178 -11.59 -2.87 -6.07
CA ALA A 178 -10.47 -3.46 -6.80
C ALA A 178 -10.44 -2.98 -8.27
N ILE A 179 -11.59 -2.92 -8.94
CA ILE A 179 -11.71 -2.33 -10.28
C ILE A 179 -11.32 -0.85 -10.25
N PHE A 180 -11.91 -0.06 -9.35
CA PHE A 180 -11.60 1.37 -9.21
C PHE A 180 -10.10 1.61 -9.00
N LEU A 181 -9.49 0.90 -8.04
CA LEU A 181 -8.08 1.08 -7.68
C LEU A 181 -7.14 0.59 -8.79
N THR A 182 -7.53 -0.45 -9.54
CA THR A 182 -6.78 -0.88 -10.74
C THR A 182 -6.76 0.23 -11.81
N ILE A 183 -7.89 0.91 -12.03
CA ILE A 183 -7.98 2.01 -13.00
C ILE A 183 -7.21 3.24 -12.49
N ASP A 184 -7.36 3.62 -11.22
CA ASP A 184 -6.64 4.76 -10.62
C ASP A 184 -5.12 4.55 -10.67
N LEU A 185 -4.62 3.36 -10.33
CA LEU A 185 -3.18 3.06 -10.39
C LEU A 185 -2.66 2.95 -11.83
N ALA A 186 -3.43 2.41 -12.78
CA ALA A 186 -3.06 2.41 -14.19
C ALA A 186 -3.00 3.84 -14.77
N PHE A 187 -3.98 4.68 -14.43
CA PHE A 187 -4.01 6.09 -14.81
C PHE A 187 -2.88 6.88 -14.15
N THR A 188 -2.57 6.59 -12.88
CA THR A 188 -1.44 7.18 -12.17
C THR A 188 -0.12 6.81 -12.82
N ALA A 189 0.09 5.55 -13.21
CA ALA A 189 1.28 5.12 -13.93
C ALA A 189 1.45 5.89 -15.27
N LEU A 190 0.37 6.11 -16.02
CA LEU A 190 0.41 6.95 -17.23
C LEU A 190 0.79 8.41 -16.91
N CYS A 191 0.23 8.99 -15.86
CA CYS A 191 0.58 10.35 -15.41
C CYS A 191 2.04 10.46 -14.97
N LEU A 192 2.56 9.48 -14.21
CA LEU A 192 3.96 9.43 -13.79
C LEU A 192 4.93 9.28 -14.96
N VAL A 193 4.61 8.42 -15.95
CA VAL A 193 5.41 8.27 -17.18
C VAL A 193 5.40 9.56 -18.00
N ARG A 194 4.26 10.26 -18.10
CA ARG A 194 4.20 11.59 -18.75
C ARG A 194 5.03 12.63 -18.00
N TRP A 195 4.88 12.73 -16.68
CA TRP A 195 5.63 13.66 -15.85
C TRP A 195 7.14 13.45 -15.93
N ALA A 196 7.60 12.19 -15.88
CA ALA A 196 9.00 11.86 -16.14
C ALA A 196 9.41 12.20 -17.58
N GLY A 197 8.59 11.84 -18.57
CA GLY A 197 8.87 12.09 -19.99
C GLY A 197 8.99 13.57 -20.36
N ARG A 198 8.23 14.46 -19.72
CA ARG A 198 8.34 15.92 -19.91
C ARG A 198 9.71 16.47 -19.52
N LYS A 199 10.38 15.90 -18.52
CA LYS A 199 11.77 16.27 -18.13
C LYS A 199 12.81 15.93 -19.19
N TYR A 200 12.50 15.00 -20.09
CA TYR A 200 13.37 14.58 -21.20
C TYR A 200 12.89 15.13 -22.55
N ASP A 201 12.10 16.21 -22.54
CA ASP A 201 11.50 16.86 -23.72
C ASP A 201 10.69 15.91 -24.64
N ILE A 202 10.11 14.83 -24.09
CA ILE A 202 9.34 13.84 -24.86
C ILE A 202 7.91 14.37 -25.08
N PRO A 203 7.52 14.74 -26.33
CA PRO A 203 6.19 15.25 -26.62
C PRO A 203 5.13 14.15 -26.52
N ALA A 204 3.90 14.55 -26.19
CA ALA A 204 2.75 13.63 -26.16
C ALA A 204 2.48 13.01 -27.54
N ALA A 205 2.47 11.68 -27.62
CA ALA A 205 2.33 10.93 -28.86
C ALA A 205 0.87 10.77 -29.31
N ASN A 206 -0.10 10.98 -28.41
CA ASN A 206 -1.53 10.76 -28.68
C ASN A 206 -2.43 11.65 -27.81
N ARG A 207 -3.74 11.63 -28.09
CA ARG A 207 -4.74 12.45 -27.39
C ARG A 207 -4.88 12.17 -25.89
N ILE A 208 -4.58 10.96 -25.43
CA ILE A 208 -4.65 10.63 -23.99
C ILE A 208 -3.46 11.28 -23.28
N GLU A 209 -2.27 11.20 -23.87
CA GLU A 209 -1.08 11.87 -23.36
C GLU A 209 -1.21 13.41 -23.40
N GLN A 210 -1.80 13.97 -24.45
CA GLN A 210 -2.10 15.41 -24.52
C GLN A 210 -3.07 15.84 -23.41
N PHE A 211 -4.16 15.08 -23.20
CA PHE A 211 -5.08 15.32 -22.08
C PHE A 211 -4.41 15.20 -20.71
N ILE A 212 -3.47 14.26 -20.54
CA ILE A 212 -2.68 14.12 -19.32
C ILE A 212 -1.79 15.35 -19.13
N ASP A 213 -1.06 15.79 -20.16
CA ASP A 213 -0.19 16.96 -20.10
C ASP A 213 -0.95 18.27 -19.84
N GLU A 214 -2.16 18.42 -20.40
CA GLU A 214 -3.02 19.59 -20.20
C GLU A 214 -3.70 19.65 -18.82
N ARG A 215 -3.98 18.49 -18.19
CA ARG A 215 -4.82 18.41 -16.98
C ARG A 215 -4.05 18.00 -15.72
N TYR A 216 -2.94 17.30 -15.89
CA TYR A 216 -2.04 16.76 -14.87
C TYR A 216 -0.60 17.19 -15.23
N ASP A 217 -0.45 18.52 -15.30
CA ASP A 217 0.80 19.24 -15.54
C ASP A 217 1.79 19.08 -14.37
N ASP A 218 2.98 19.67 -14.51
CA ASP A 218 4.04 19.51 -13.52
C ASP A 218 3.69 20.13 -12.17
N ASP A 219 2.94 21.24 -12.17
CA ASP A 219 2.43 21.87 -10.95
C ASP A 219 1.40 20.97 -10.24
N PHE A 220 0.44 20.38 -10.96
CA PHE A 220 -0.47 19.40 -10.37
C PHE A 220 0.30 18.21 -9.79
N MET A 221 1.24 17.64 -10.55
CA MET A 221 1.97 16.45 -10.14
C MET A 221 2.86 16.72 -8.93
N GLN A 222 3.56 17.85 -8.87
CA GLN A 222 4.37 18.23 -7.71
C GLN A 222 3.51 18.52 -6.46
N ASN A 223 2.35 19.18 -6.62
CA ASN A 223 1.41 19.39 -5.52
C ASN A 223 0.74 18.07 -5.05
N ARG A 224 0.66 17.07 -5.93
CA ARG A 224 0.08 15.76 -5.62
C ARG A 224 1.08 14.81 -4.96
N PHE A 225 2.33 14.84 -5.40
CA PHE A 225 3.43 13.98 -4.98
C PHE A 225 4.51 14.82 -4.28
N ILE A 226 4.15 15.39 -3.13
CA ILE A 226 4.89 16.47 -2.45
C ILE A 226 6.36 16.16 -2.12
N GLU A 227 6.69 14.90 -1.83
CA GLU A 227 8.06 14.44 -1.53
C GLU A 227 8.87 14.07 -2.78
N TRP A 228 8.23 13.99 -3.95
CA TRP A 228 8.86 13.45 -5.14
C TRP A 228 9.71 14.54 -5.80
N HIS A 229 10.99 14.27 -5.93
CA HIS A 229 11.99 15.22 -6.41
C HIS A 229 12.78 14.64 -7.59
N PRO A 230 13.21 15.49 -8.55
CA PRO A 230 14.12 15.09 -9.63
C PRO A 230 15.43 14.51 -9.06
N ILE A 231 15.95 13.44 -9.66
CA ILE A 231 17.16 12.76 -9.16
C ILE A 231 18.41 13.65 -9.16
N GLU A 232 18.42 14.69 -9.97
CA GLU A 232 19.47 15.72 -10.05
C GLU A 232 19.59 16.55 -8.76
N TRP A 233 18.60 16.49 -7.86
CA TRP A 233 18.64 17.19 -6.56
C TRP A 233 19.21 16.33 -5.43
N LYS A 234 19.39 15.03 -5.67
CA LYS A 234 20.02 14.08 -4.73
C LYS A 234 21.51 14.42 -4.62
N ARG A 235 22.01 14.59 -3.39
CA ARG A 235 23.37 15.09 -3.10
C ARG A 235 24.37 13.97 -2.84
#